data_AF-A0A4Q3M3P9-F1
#
_entry.id   AF-A0A4Q3M3P9-F1
#
_cell.length_a   1.000
_cell.length_b   1.000
_cell.length_c   1.000
_cell.angle_alpha   90.00
_cell.angle_beta   90.00
_cell.angle_gamma   90.00
#
_symmetry.space_group_name_H-M   'P 1'
#
loop_
_entity.id
_entity.type
_entity.pdbx_description
1 polymer ?
#
loop_
_entity_poly.entity_id
_entity_poly.type
_entity_poly.pdbx_seq_one_letter_code
_entity_poly.pdbx_strand_id
1 'polypeptide(L)'
;MEGARTIRLGAVRWGVYAFYDYDNEPIYVGQTKEKIGTRIRRHLTNQRTDAVAMNVLDPLEVHSVCVWPMPQFQDRSASDPIAIAHLNALEHSVFQRLLVDSEFNA
;
A
#
# COMPACT_ATOMS: atom_id res chain seq x y z
N MET A 1 -3.22 -3.36 31.57
CA MET A 1 -3.40 -3.70 30.15
C MET A 1 -3.69 -2.41 29.43
N GLU A 2 -2.74 -1.94 28.62
CA GLU A 2 -2.85 -0.67 27.91
C GLU A 2 -3.99 -0.77 26.88
N GLY A 3 -4.95 0.16 26.93
CA GLY A 3 -6.15 0.11 26.12
C GLY A 3 -5.79 0.17 24.63
N ALA A 4 -6.29 -0.80 23.86
CA ALA A 4 -6.09 -0.82 22.41
C ALA A 4 -6.60 0.50 21.81
N ARG A 5 -5.67 1.31 21.28
CA ARG A 5 -5.99 2.57 20.60
C ARG A 5 -6.74 2.26 19.31
N THR A 6 -8.01 2.61 19.23
CA THR A 6 -8.77 2.51 17.99
C THR A 6 -8.26 3.54 16.98
N ILE A 7 -7.80 3.08 15.82
CA ILE A 7 -7.31 3.94 14.73
C ILE A 7 -8.08 3.56 13.46
N ARG A 8 -8.56 4.55 12.70
CA ARG A 8 -9.17 4.29 11.39
C ARG A 8 -8.10 3.75 10.44
N LEU A 9 -8.39 2.69 9.69
CA LEU A 9 -7.44 2.04 8.77
C LEU A 9 -6.77 3.04 7.82
N GLY A 10 -7.55 3.89 7.14
CA GLY A 10 -7.01 4.90 6.23
C GLY A 10 -6.17 6.01 6.91
N ALA A 11 -6.23 6.13 8.24
CA ALA A 11 -5.43 7.07 9.02
C ALA A 11 -4.11 6.47 9.55
N VAL A 12 -3.88 5.18 9.33
CA VAL A 12 -2.58 4.55 9.63
C VAL A 12 -1.53 5.13 8.68
N ARG A 13 -0.42 5.61 9.24
CA ARG A 13 0.63 6.34 8.51
C ARG A 13 1.55 5.43 7.71
N TRP A 14 1.84 4.25 8.26
CA TRP A 14 2.79 3.30 7.69
C TRP A 14 2.08 2.05 7.21
N GLY A 15 2.44 1.56 6.04
CA GLY A 15 1.93 0.29 5.54
C GLY A 15 2.12 0.13 4.05
N VAL A 16 1.76 -1.06 3.60
CA VAL A 16 1.76 -1.47 2.19
C VAL A 16 0.32 -1.64 1.74
N TYR A 17 0.06 -1.37 0.48
CA TYR A 17 -1.23 -1.60 -0.15
C TYR A 17 -1.03 -2.18 -1.55
N ALA A 18 -2.01 -2.93 -2.01
CA ALA A 18 -2.03 -3.49 -3.35
C ALA A 18 -3.40 -3.26 -4.00
N PHE A 19 -3.39 -3.02 -5.31
CA PHE A 19 -4.59 -2.94 -6.12
C PHE A 19 -4.75 -4.21 -6.93
N TYR A 20 -6.00 -4.61 -7.10
CA TYR A 20 -6.38 -5.77 -7.90
C TYR A 20 -7.42 -5.37 -8.91
N ASP A 21 -7.38 -6.00 -10.07
CA ASP A 21 -8.40 -5.84 -11.09
C ASP A 21 -9.64 -6.72 -10.86
N TYR A 22 -10.54 -6.74 -11.85
CA TYR A 22 -11.79 -7.51 -11.80
C TYR A 22 -11.61 -9.02 -11.88
N ASP A 23 -10.46 -9.49 -12.35
CA ASP A 23 -10.09 -10.91 -12.37
C ASP A 23 -9.36 -11.33 -11.08
N ASN A 24 -9.18 -10.39 -10.14
CA ASN A 24 -8.38 -10.51 -8.91
C ASN A 24 -6.87 -10.60 -9.17
N GLU A 25 -6.39 -10.12 -10.32
CA GLU A 25 -4.97 -10.05 -10.62
C GLU A 25 -4.35 -8.85 -9.88
N PRO A 26 -3.21 -9.02 -9.17
CA PRO A 26 -2.52 -7.89 -8.57
C PRO A 26 -1.89 -6.99 -9.64
N ILE A 27 -2.38 -5.76 -9.78
CA ILE A 27 -1.94 -4.82 -10.82
C ILE A 27 -0.96 -3.75 -10.31
N TYR A 28 -0.88 -3.56 -8.98
CA TYR A 28 0.04 -2.59 -8.39
C TYR A 28 0.28 -2.89 -6.91
N VAL A 29 1.51 -2.73 -6.45
CA VAL A 29 1.87 -2.69 -5.03
C VAL A 29 2.64 -1.42 -4.71
N GLY A 30 2.38 -0.84 -3.54
CA GLY A 30 3.15 0.29 -3.06
C GLY A 30 3.11 0.47 -1.56
N GLN A 31 4.10 1.18 -1.05
CA GLN A 31 4.20 1.52 0.36
C GLN A 31 3.89 2.99 0.68
N THR A 32 3.69 3.29 1.97
CA THR A 32 3.54 4.65 2.47
C THR A 32 4.05 4.85 3.88
N LYS A 33 4.44 6.10 4.14
CA LYS A 33 4.76 6.68 5.47
C LYS A 33 3.99 7.99 5.75
N GLU A 34 2.99 8.28 4.91
CA GLU A 34 2.14 9.48 4.98
C GLU A 34 0.82 9.13 5.68
N LYS A 35 -0.10 8.47 4.95
CA LYS A 35 -1.33 7.80 5.39
C LYS A 35 -1.79 6.87 4.28
N ILE A 36 -2.23 5.66 4.62
CA ILE A 36 -2.72 4.66 3.65
C ILE A 36 -3.85 5.25 2.79
N GLY A 37 -4.86 5.85 3.42
CA GLY A 37 -5.99 6.44 2.70
C GLY A 37 -5.58 7.60 1.78
N THR A 38 -4.59 8.42 2.18
CA THR A 38 -4.12 9.53 1.35
C THR A 38 -3.40 9.04 0.10
N ARG A 39 -2.60 7.96 0.20
CA ARG A 39 -1.92 7.39 -0.98
C ARG A 39 -2.90 6.71 -1.92
N ILE A 40 -3.75 5.82 -1.40
CA ILE A 40 -4.76 5.13 -2.21
C ILE A 40 -5.64 6.16 -2.95
N ARG A 41 -6.18 7.16 -2.24
CA ARG A 41 -6.99 8.22 -2.87
C ARG A 41 -6.22 8.90 -3.99
N ARG A 42 -4.96 9.28 -3.77
CA ARG A 42 -4.16 9.98 -4.77
C ARG A 42 -3.94 9.12 -6.02
N HIS A 43 -3.69 7.83 -5.89
CA HIS A 43 -3.60 6.93 -7.06
C HIS A 43 -4.92 6.87 -7.82
N LEU A 44 -6.04 6.76 -7.11
CA LEU A 44 -7.36 6.60 -7.74
C LEU A 44 -7.94 7.90 -8.32
N THR A 45 -7.59 9.07 -7.78
CA THR A 45 -8.23 10.35 -8.15
C THR A 45 -7.34 11.32 -8.89
N ASN A 46 -6.02 11.08 -8.97
CA ASN A 46 -5.09 12.02 -9.57
C ASN A 46 -4.35 11.37 -10.76
N GLN A 47 -4.73 11.80 -11.96
CA GLN A 47 -4.10 11.41 -13.23
C GLN A 47 -2.63 11.86 -13.38
N ARG A 48 -2.08 12.59 -12.39
CA ARG A 48 -0.69 13.09 -12.39
C ARG A 48 0.24 12.37 -11.41
N THR A 49 -0.15 11.22 -10.87
CA THR A 49 0.74 10.44 -9.98
C THR A 49 1.70 9.61 -10.79
N ASP A 50 2.93 9.39 -10.31
CA ASP A 50 3.97 8.66 -11.08
C ASP A 50 3.50 7.28 -11.56
N ALA A 51 2.62 6.59 -10.81
CA ALA A 51 2.06 5.30 -11.26
C ALA A 51 1.08 5.47 -12.44
N VAL A 52 0.14 6.41 -12.37
CA VAL A 52 -0.84 6.64 -13.44
C VAL A 52 -0.19 7.36 -14.64
N ALA A 53 0.66 8.33 -14.39
CA ALA A 53 1.32 9.17 -15.39
C ALA A 53 2.38 8.42 -16.21
N MET A 54 2.89 7.30 -15.69
CA MET A 54 3.83 6.43 -16.40
C MET A 54 3.14 5.18 -16.99
N ASN A 55 1.80 5.15 -17.07
CA ASN A 55 0.99 3.99 -17.49
C ASN A 55 1.27 2.71 -16.68
N VAL A 56 1.68 2.84 -15.41
CA VAL A 56 1.92 1.70 -14.51
C VAL A 56 0.61 1.22 -13.87
N LEU A 57 -0.43 2.06 -13.83
CA LEU A 57 -1.73 1.75 -13.23
C LEU A 57 -2.85 2.50 -13.96
N ASP A 58 -3.86 1.79 -14.46
CA ASP A 58 -5.15 2.38 -14.84
C ASP A 58 -6.12 2.34 -13.63
N PRO A 59 -6.54 3.49 -13.08
CA PRO A 59 -7.50 3.52 -11.97
C PRO A 59 -8.86 2.86 -12.29
N LEU A 60 -9.26 2.78 -13.57
CA LEU A 60 -10.53 2.16 -13.96
C LEU A 60 -10.50 0.63 -13.85
N GLU A 61 -9.31 0.03 -13.91
CA GLU A 61 -9.13 -1.40 -13.74
C GLU A 61 -9.20 -1.82 -12.27
N VAL A 62 -9.00 -0.91 -11.31
CA VAL A 62 -9.00 -1.22 -9.87
C VAL A 62 -10.39 -1.65 -9.40
N HIS A 63 -10.54 -2.92 -9.05
CA HIS A 63 -11.73 -3.49 -8.43
C HIS A 63 -11.64 -3.51 -6.90
N SER A 64 -10.50 -3.93 -6.35
CA SER A 64 -10.31 -4.08 -4.90
C SER A 64 -8.94 -3.62 -4.41
N VAL A 65 -8.84 -3.39 -3.10
CA VAL A 65 -7.61 -2.92 -2.45
C VAL A 65 -7.32 -3.78 -1.22
N CYS A 66 -6.14 -4.37 -1.16
CA CYS A 66 -5.63 -5.03 0.03
C CYS A 66 -4.65 -4.10 0.77
N VAL A 67 -4.64 -4.16 2.10
CA VAL A 67 -3.79 -3.28 2.93
C VAL A 67 -3.14 -4.05 4.07
N TRP A 68 -1.86 -3.78 4.29
CA TRP A 68 -1.05 -4.29 5.41
C TRP A 68 -0.59 -3.10 6.26
N PRO A 69 -1.43 -2.65 7.22
CA PRO A 69 -1.11 -1.51 8.07
C PRO A 69 -0.04 -1.84 9.11
N MET A 70 0.80 -0.85 9.43
CA MET A 70 1.82 -0.96 10.48
C MET A 70 1.57 0.05 11.60
N PRO A 71 0.49 -0.13 12.39
CA PRO A 71 0.09 0.82 13.43
C PRO A 71 1.15 0.97 14.55
N GLN A 72 2.02 -0.02 14.74
CA GLN A 72 3.14 0.06 15.69
C GLN A 72 4.14 1.19 15.38
N PHE A 73 4.14 1.72 14.15
CA PHE A 73 4.98 2.84 13.73
C PHE A 73 4.20 4.15 13.58
N GLN A 74 2.94 4.21 14.01
CA GLN A 74 2.05 5.38 13.80
C GLN A 74 2.69 6.70 14.23
N ASP A 75 3.36 6.72 15.37
CA ASP A 75 3.94 7.93 15.96
C ASP A 75 5.44 8.12 15.61
N ARG A 76 6.01 7.26 14.73
CA ARG A 76 7.41 7.39 14.27
C ARG A 76 7.57 8.43 13.15
N SER A 77 8.74 9.08 13.10
CA SER A 77 9.05 10.05 12.04
C SER A 77 9.22 9.35 10.69
N ALA A 78 8.87 10.02 9.59
CA ALA A 78 9.01 9.46 8.24
C ALA A 78 10.46 9.17 7.81
N SER A 79 11.45 9.57 8.63
CA SER A 79 12.88 9.31 8.47
C SER A 79 13.42 8.26 9.46
N ASP A 80 12.56 7.65 10.28
CA ASP A 80 12.97 6.61 11.24
C ASP A 80 13.53 5.38 10.49
N PRO A 81 14.83 5.06 10.66
CA PRO A 81 15.47 4.01 9.88
C PRO A 81 14.94 2.61 10.18
N ILE A 82 14.49 2.36 11.43
CA ILE A 82 13.93 1.07 11.82
C ILE A 82 12.56 0.90 11.17
N ALA A 83 11.70 1.91 11.25
CA ALA A 83 10.38 1.87 10.61
C ALA A 83 10.50 1.69 9.08
N ILE A 84 11.47 2.38 8.45
CA ILE A 84 11.76 2.24 7.01
C ILE A 84 12.22 0.82 6.68
N ALA A 85 13.14 0.24 7.44
CA ALA A 85 13.63 -1.11 7.19
C ALA A 85 12.50 -2.15 7.25
N HIS A 86 11.61 -2.04 8.25
CA HIS A 86 10.44 -2.90 8.35
C HIS A 86 9.43 -2.68 7.23
N LEU A 87 9.21 -1.43 6.80
CA LEU A 87 8.31 -1.11 5.69
C LEU A 87 8.82 -1.71 4.38
N ASN A 88 10.11 -1.54 4.06
CA ASN A 88 10.72 -2.10 2.87
C ASN A 88 10.69 -3.64 2.88
N ALA A 89 10.95 -4.27 4.04
CA ALA A 89 10.86 -5.72 4.17
C ALA A 89 9.42 -6.24 3.96
N LEU A 90 8.42 -5.52 4.48
CA LEU A 90 7.02 -5.83 4.25
C LEU A 90 6.64 -5.66 2.79
N GLU A 91 7.02 -4.55 2.15
CA GLU A 91 6.76 -4.29 0.73
C GLU A 91 7.36 -5.40 -0.14
N HIS A 92 8.61 -5.79 0.13
CA HIS A 92 9.26 -6.88 -0.59
C HIS A 92 8.52 -8.22 -0.38
N SER A 93 8.12 -8.54 0.86
CA SER A 93 7.40 -9.78 1.16
C SER A 93 6.03 -9.82 0.48
N VAL A 94 5.31 -8.69 0.47
CA VAL A 94 4.03 -8.56 -0.24
C VAL A 94 4.26 -8.69 -1.74
N PHE A 95 5.23 -7.99 -2.32
CA PHE A 95 5.55 -8.10 -3.74
C PHE A 95 5.83 -9.55 -4.16
N GLN A 96 6.70 -10.26 -3.43
CA GLN A 96 6.98 -11.67 -3.71
C GLN A 96 5.73 -12.55 -3.61
N ARG A 97 4.86 -12.26 -2.63
CA ARG A 97 3.59 -12.97 -2.49
C ARG A 97 2.65 -12.72 -3.68
N LEU A 98 2.52 -11.46 -4.10
CA LEU A 98 1.66 -11.09 -5.23
C LEU A 98 2.16 -11.68 -6.55
N LEU A 99 3.48 -11.74 -6.74
CA LEU A 99 4.08 -12.36 -7.92
C LEU A 99 3.76 -13.85 -8.03
N VAL A 100 3.64 -14.54 -6.88
CA VAL A 100 3.23 -15.96 -6.83
C VAL A 100 1.73 -16.14 -7.02
N ASP A 101 0.93 -15.20 -6.50
CA ASP A 101 -0.54 -15.24 -6.63
C ASP A 101 -0.99 -14.76 -8.03
N SER A 102 -0.14 -14.04 -8.78
CA SER A 102 -0.36 -13.57 -10.15
C SER A 102 -0.48 -14.73 -11.13
N GLU A 103 -1.53 -14.72 -11.96
CA GLU A 103 -1.68 -15.72 -13.03
C GLU A 103 -0.63 -15.55 -14.13
N PHE A 104 -0.14 -14.32 -14.31
CA PHE A 104 0.84 -13.96 -15.34
C PHE A 104 2.30 -14.08 -14.86
N ASN A 105 2.53 -14.29 -13.55
CA ASN A 105 3.85 -14.26 -12.90
C ASN A 105 4.66 -13.00 -13.28
N ALA A 106 3.99 -11.86 -13.43
CA ALA A 106 4.58 -10.61 -13.91
C ALA A 106 4.49 -9.49 -12.86
#